data_AF-X0RI08-F1
#
_entry.id   AF-X0RI08-F1
#
_cell.length_a   1.000
_cell.length_b   1.000
_cell.length_c   1.000
_cell.angle_alpha   90.00
_cell.angle_beta   90.00
_cell.angle_gamma   90.00
#
_symmetry.space_group_name_H-M   'P 1'
#
loop_
_entity.id
_entity.type
_entity.pdbx_description
1 polymer ?
#
loop_
_entity_poly.entity_id
_entity_poly.type
_entity_poly.pdbx_seq_one_letter_code
_entity_poly.pdbx_strand_id
1 'polypeptide(L)'
;MRKLFFCNIGWMNRYEGLKGKPDKIIGGGSYIDENNTGGEVCNFLITDDGYVYGHVETIKKDHDRAIRLESFGGKGDRASGIDVVWT
;
A
#
# COMPACT_ATOMS: atom_id res chain seq x y z
N MET A 1 -0.10 10.10 -22.32
CA MET A 1 -1.04 10.05 -21.20
C MET A 1 -0.36 9.31 -20.05
N ARG A 2 -0.32 9.87 -18.83
CA ARG A 2 0.24 9.15 -17.67
C ARG A 2 -0.67 7.98 -17.31
N LYS A 3 -0.09 6.87 -16.86
CA LYS A 3 -0.85 5.71 -16.39
C LYS A 3 -1.16 5.88 -14.92
N LEU A 4 -2.36 5.50 -14.52
CA LEU A 4 -2.78 5.47 -13.12
C LEU A 4 -2.73 4.03 -12.62
N PHE A 5 -2.20 3.84 -11.42
CA PHE A 5 -2.21 2.56 -10.72
C PHE A 5 -2.92 2.72 -9.38
N PHE A 6 -4.06 2.04 -9.22
CA PHE A 6 -4.90 2.15 -8.03
C PHE A 6 -4.57 1.04 -7.04
N CYS A 7 -4.26 1.43 -5.80
CA CYS A 7 -3.98 0.56 -4.68
C CYS A 7 -5.08 0.73 -3.63
N ASN A 8 -5.95 -0.29 -3.51
CA ASN A 8 -6.96 -0.30 -2.46
C ASN A 8 -6.31 -0.73 -1.15
N ILE A 9 -6.34 0.14 -0.14
CA ILE A 9 -5.77 -0.14 1.18
C ILE A 9 -6.75 0.26 2.29
N GLY A 10 -6.47 -0.22 3.50
CA GLY A 10 -7.04 0.32 4.71
C GLY A 10 -6.64 1.79 4.89
N TRP A 11 -7.59 2.55 5.44
CA TRP A 11 -7.44 3.98 5.65
C TRP A 11 -6.93 4.30 7.06
N MET A 12 -6.04 5.28 7.16
CA MET A 12 -5.61 5.90 8.42
C MET A 12 -5.53 7.42 8.24
N ASN A 13 -5.64 8.18 9.33
CA ASN A 13 -5.47 9.63 9.26
C ASN A 13 -4.02 10.02 8.99
N ARG A 14 -3.07 9.27 9.56
CA ARG A 14 -1.65 9.67 9.58
C ARG A 14 -0.70 8.63 9.02
N TYR A 15 -1.09 7.35 9.04
CA TYR A 15 -0.21 6.26 8.61
C TYR A 15 1.20 6.30 9.25
N GLU A 16 1.27 6.66 10.53
CA GLU A 16 2.52 6.74 11.34
C GLU A 16 2.67 5.55 12.28
N GLY A 17 2.08 4.40 11.94
CA GLY A 17 1.96 3.24 12.80
C GLY A 17 0.91 3.40 13.91
N LEU A 18 0.72 2.33 14.68
CA LEU A 18 -0.36 2.22 15.68
C LEU A 18 0.12 2.42 17.12
N LYS A 19 1.42 2.24 17.39
CA LYS A 19 1.95 2.18 18.77
C LYS A 19 1.79 3.53 19.49
N GLY A 20 0.99 3.54 20.55
CA GLY A 20 0.77 4.73 21.37
C GLY A 20 -0.01 5.85 20.66
N LYS A 21 -0.71 5.53 19.57
CA LYS A 21 -1.50 6.48 18.79
C LYS A 21 -3.00 6.17 18.93
N PRO A 22 -3.88 7.18 18.90
CA PRO A 22 -5.33 6.98 18.88
C PRO A 22 -5.85 6.61 17.47
N ASP A 23 -5.04 6.86 16.43
CA ASP A 23 -5.40 6.55 15.05
C ASP A 23 -5.49 5.04 14.84
N LYS A 24 -6.44 4.61 14.00
CA LYS A 24 -6.71 3.21 13.72
C LYS A 24 -6.87 3.02 12.23
N ILE A 25 -6.44 1.86 11.76
CA ILE A 25 -6.72 1.43 10.40
C ILE A 25 -8.19 1.01 10.29
N ILE A 26 -8.86 1.44 9.22
CA ILE A 26 -10.25 1.09 8.91
C ILE A 26 -10.39 0.62 7.46
N GLY A 27 -11.22 -0.39 7.23
CA GLY A 27 -11.38 -1.01 5.91
C GLY A 27 -10.17 -1.84 5.48
N GLY A 28 -10.00 -2.00 4.17
CA GLY A 28 -8.98 -2.86 3.58
C GLY A 28 -9.46 -4.31 3.43
N GLY A 29 -8.55 -5.27 3.64
CA GLY A 29 -8.84 -6.71 3.52
C GLY A 29 -9.22 -7.36 4.86
N SER A 30 -9.71 -8.60 4.81
CA SER A 30 -10.15 -9.37 5.99
C SER A 30 -9.07 -9.49 7.08
N TYR A 31 -7.79 -9.46 6.69
CA TYR A 31 -6.68 -9.46 7.64
C TYR A 31 -6.76 -8.28 8.63
N ILE A 32 -7.15 -7.10 8.15
CA ILE A 32 -7.29 -5.90 8.98
C ILE A 32 -8.49 -6.03 9.91
N ASP A 33 -9.60 -6.58 9.42
CA ASP A 33 -10.79 -6.83 10.24
C ASP A 33 -10.47 -7.77 11.43
N GLU A 34 -9.65 -8.79 11.19
CA GLU A 34 -9.27 -9.78 12.20
C GLU A 34 -8.18 -9.28 13.15
N ASN A 35 -7.17 -8.57 12.64
CA ASN A 35 -5.95 -8.27 13.39
C ASN A 35 -5.84 -6.79 13.80
N ASN A 36 -6.72 -5.92 13.31
CA ASN A 36 -6.70 -4.47 13.52
C ASN A 36 -5.34 -3.82 13.16
N THR A 37 -4.64 -4.40 12.19
CA THR A 37 -3.33 -3.97 11.70
C THR A 37 -3.09 -4.50 10.28
N GLY A 38 -2.04 -3.99 9.61
CA GLY A 38 -1.66 -4.39 8.26
C GLY A 38 -0.31 -3.78 7.86
N GLY A 39 0.23 -4.18 6.72
CA GLY A 39 1.48 -3.61 6.20
C GLY A 39 1.36 -2.13 5.86
N GLU A 40 0.15 -1.65 5.52
CA GLU A 40 -0.07 -0.25 5.18
C GLU A 40 -0.03 0.73 6.35
N VAL A 41 0.05 0.29 7.61
CA VAL A 41 -0.06 1.21 8.77
C VAL A 41 1.05 2.27 8.85
N CYS A 42 2.14 2.07 8.11
CA CYS A 42 3.26 3.00 7.98
C CYS A 42 3.42 3.57 6.56
N ASN A 43 2.40 3.46 5.71
CA ASN A 43 2.44 4.05 4.36
C ASN A 43 2.66 5.57 4.44
N PHE A 44 3.37 6.13 3.47
CA PHE A 44 3.62 7.58 3.36
C PHE A 44 4.48 8.19 4.47
N LEU A 45 4.99 7.40 5.42
CA LEU A 45 5.94 7.89 6.39
C LEU A 45 7.20 8.37 5.65
N ILE A 46 7.60 9.62 5.93
CA ILE A 46 8.78 10.23 5.32
C ILE A 46 10.02 9.49 5.83
N THR A 47 10.84 9.04 4.89
CA THR A 47 12.12 8.38 5.17
C THR A 47 13.29 9.34 5.00
N ASP A 48 14.41 9.02 5.64
CA ASP A 48 15.62 9.87 5.65
C ASP A 48 16.24 10.06 4.25
N ASP A 49 15.91 9.18 3.30
CA ASP A 49 16.33 9.26 1.90
C ASP A 49 15.52 10.27 1.05
N GLY A 50 14.54 10.94 1.66
CA GLY A 50 13.70 11.95 1.00
C GLY A 50 12.56 11.37 0.16
N TYR A 51 12.33 10.07 0.24
CA TYR A 51 11.20 9.40 -0.43
C TYR A 51 10.07 9.08 0.54
N VAL A 52 8.96 8.61 -0.02
CA VAL A 52 7.85 8.01 0.71
C VAL A 52 7.54 6.67 0.06
N TYR A 53 7.22 5.68 0.89
CA TYR A 53 6.95 4.32 0.47
C TYR A 53 5.52 3.91 0.85
N GLY A 54 4.97 2.93 0.15
CA GLY A 54 3.67 2.36 0.46
C GLY A 54 3.62 0.88 0.16
N HIS A 55 2.95 0.14 1.04
CA HIS A 55 2.65 -1.28 0.91
C HIS A 55 1.21 -1.48 0.43
N VAL A 56 1.02 -2.39 -0.53
CA VAL A 56 -0.27 -2.92 -0.95
C VAL A 56 -0.17 -4.44 -1.06
N GLU A 57 -1.10 -5.14 -0.44
CA GLU A 57 -1.15 -6.60 -0.50
C GLU A 57 -1.90 -7.04 -1.77
N THR A 58 -1.41 -8.08 -2.45
CA THR A 58 -2.16 -8.71 -3.55
C THR A 58 -2.58 -10.14 -3.27
N ILE A 59 -2.43 -10.60 -2.03
CA ILE A 59 -2.83 -11.94 -1.60
C ILE A 59 -4.30 -12.23 -1.93
N LYS A 60 -4.59 -13.49 -2.28
CA LYS A 60 -5.96 -13.98 -2.44
C LYS A 60 -6.09 -15.31 -1.70
N LYS A 61 -6.75 -15.29 -0.53
CA LYS A 61 -6.74 -16.41 0.41
C LYS A 61 -5.29 -16.73 0.81
N ASP A 62 -4.83 -17.95 0.56
CA ASP A 62 -3.48 -18.41 0.91
C ASP A 62 -2.47 -18.26 -0.24
N HIS A 63 -2.88 -17.60 -1.34
CA HIS A 63 -2.03 -17.43 -2.51
C HIS A 63 -1.52 -16.00 -2.60
N ASP A 64 -0.22 -15.84 -2.33
CA ASP A 64 0.50 -14.62 -2.64
C ASP A 64 0.60 -14.44 -4.17
N ARG A 65 0.48 -13.20 -4.62
CA ARG A 65 0.49 -12.82 -6.04
C ARG A 65 1.46 -11.68 -6.26
N ALA A 66 1.92 -11.55 -7.49
CA ALA A 66 2.73 -10.42 -7.91
C ALA A 66 1.87 -9.38 -8.63
N ILE A 67 2.18 -8.10 -8.41
CA ILE A 67 1.70 -7.03 -9.28
C ILE A 67 2.41 -7.21 -10.64
N ARG A 68 1.63 -7.40 -11.70
CA ARG A 68 2.15 -7.52 -13.07
C ARG A 68 2.54 -6.18 -13.65
N LEU A 69 3.71 -5.67 -13.26
CA LEU A 69 4.23 -4.36 -13.65
C LEU A 69 4.29 -4.19 -15.18
N GLU A 70 4.54 -5.26 -15.93
CA GLU A 70 4.58 -5.29 -17.38
C GLU A 70 3.25 -4.84 -18.02
N SER A 71 2.12 -5.04 -17.32
CA SER A 71 0.78 -4.62 -17.78
C SER A 71 0.66 -3.11 -17.91
N PHE A 72 1.52 -2.36 -17.20
CA PHE A 72 1.58 -0.91 -17.25
C PHE A 72 2.99 -0.39 -17.61
N GLY A 73 3.82 -1.22 -18.25
CA GLY A 73 5.09 -0.79 -18.83
C GLY A 73 6.28 -0.80 -17.86
N GLY A 74 6.15 -1.48 -16.73
CA GLY A 74 7.29 -1.84 -15.89
C GLY A 74 8.18 -2.90 -16.52
N LYS A 75 9.39 -3.05 -15.97
CA LYS A 75 10.39 -4.03 -16.37
C LYS A 75 11.06 -4.58 -15.10
N GLY A 76 11.15 -5.90 -15.00
CA GLY A 76 11.63 -6.55 -13.78
C GLY A 76 10.73 -6.19 -12.60
N ASP A 77 11.34 -5.65 -11.54
CA ASP A 77 10.70 -5.24 -10.29
C ASP A 77 10.41 -3.73 -10.22
N ARG A 78 10.55 -2.99 -11.33
CA ARG A 78 10.39 -1.53 -11.35
C ARG A 78 9.48 -1.05 -12.47
N ALA A 79 8.71 -0.01 -12.15
CA ALA A 79 7.95 0.77 -13.12
C ALA A 79 8.10 2.26 -12.79
N SER A 80 8.04 3.13 -13.79
CA SER A 80 8.24 4.58 -13.63
C SER A 80 7.32 5.36 -14.56
N GLY A 81 7.12 6.66 -14.26
CA GLY A 81 6.20 7.51 -15.03
C GLY A 81 4.72 7.15 -14.83
N ILE A 82 4.39 6.60 -13.65
CA ILE A 82 3.06 6.16 -13.25
C ILE A 82 2.66 6.98 -12.04
N ASP A 83 1.43 7.48 -12.04
CA ASP A 83 0.86 8.09 -10.86
C ASP A 83 0.15 6.98 -10.05
N VAL A 84 0.60 6.78 -8.82
CA VAL A 84 0.01 5.79 -7.91
C VAL A 84 -1.08 6.48 -7.10
N VAL A 85 -2.28 5.91 -7.11
CA VAL A 85 -3.45 6.42 -6.39
C VAL A 85 -3.81 5.40 -5.31
N TRP A 86 -3.81 5.83 -4.06
CA TRP A 86 -4.23 5.01 -2.93
C TRP A 86 -5.67 5.36 -2.58
N THR A 87 -6.53 4.34 -2.47
CA THR A 87 -7.98 4.48 -2.28
C THR A 87 -8.49 3.61 -1.15
#